data_AF-A0A939DMI5-F1
#
_entry.id   AF-A0A939DMI5-F1
#
_cell.length_a   1.000
_cell.length_b   1.000
_cell.length_c   1.000
_cell.angle_alpha   90.00
_cell.angle_beta   90.00
_cell.angle_gamma   90.00
#
_symmetry.space_group_name_H-M   'P 1'
#
loop_
_entity.id
_entity.type
_entity.pdbx_description
1 polymer ?
#
loop_
_entity_poly.entity_id
_entity_poly.type
_entity_poly.pdbx_seq_one_letter_code
_entity_poly.pdbx_strand_id
1 'polypeptide(L)'
;MRINDIELSGGLSQASQRGEGATFALLLAMLQQNLLERPHLARDQQLPSSSQPLVAAGPVTPLKADAEHWQNGSIHAGYMQQQLTVSARLWHCMHPTPLSVHNDARRLDDEVVANCDYHTRQRLAGKVKSELDVDETGLLDLIEGLQPLRAA
;
A
#
# COMPACT_ATOMS: atom_id res chain seq x y z
N MET A 1 -4.60 44.23 -10.30
CA MET A 1 -5.84 43.44 -10.51
C MET A 1 -5.50 41.98 -10.23
N ARG A 2 -5.85 41.46 -9.05
CA ARG A 2 -5.60 40.06 -8.68
C ARG A 2 -6.74 39.22 -9.27
N ILE A 3 -6.41 38.17 -10.03
CA ILE A 3 -7.32 37.51 -10.98
C ILE A 3 -8.25 36.46 -10.34
N ASN A 4 -8.19 36.22 -9.02
CA ASN A 4 -9.00 35.18 -8.36
C ASN A 4 -9.80 35.70 -7.15
N ASP A 5 -10.56 36.78 -7.33
CA ASP A 5 -11.53 37.19 -6.31
C ASP A 5 -12.79 36.32 -6.46
N ILE A 6 -12.89 35.28 -5.63
CA ILE A 6 -14.02 34.33 -5.57
C ILE A 6 -15.36 35.08 -5.38
N GLU A 7 -15.32 36.24 -4.72
CA GLU A 7 -16.43 37.19 -4.55
C GLU A 7 -17.11 37.60 -5.88
N LEU A 8 -16.35 37.70 -6.97
CA LEU A 8 -16.85 38.08 -8.30
C LEU A 8 -17.12 36.90 -9.22
N SER A 9 -16.87 35.66 -8.79
CA SER A 9 -16.91 34.49 -9.65
C SER A 9 -18.32 33.95 -9.95
N GLY A 10 -19.35 34.42 -9.23
CA GLY A 10 -20.73 33.94 -9.39
C GLY A 10 -20.93 32.45 -9.02
N GLY A 11 -19.91 31.76 -8.50
CA GLY A 11 -19.98 30.34 -8.19
C GLY A 11 -21.04 29.99 -7.14
N LEU A 12 -21.28 30.90 -6.18
CA LEU A 12 -22.29 30.71 -5.15
C LEU A 12 -23.72 30.65 -5.73
N SER A 13 -24.04 31.51 -6.70
CA SER A 13 -25.38 31.51 -7.32
C SER A 13 -25.58 30.29 -8.21
N GLN A 14 -24.54 29.85 -8.91
CA GLN A 14 -24.59 28.61 -9.70
C GLN A 14 -24.77 27.37 -8.82
N ALA A 15 -24.07 27.26 -7.70
CA ALA A 15 -24.22 26.14 -6.76
C ALA A 15 -25.64 26.09 -6.15
N SER A 16 -26.22 27.25 -5.83
CA SER A 16 -27.61 27.35 -5.37
C SER A 16 -28.61 26.92 -6.45
N GLN A 17 -28.41 27.31 -7.71
CA GLN A 17 -29.31 26.94 -8.81
C GLN A 17 -29.24 25.46 -9.16
N ARG A 18 -28.07 24.83 -9.01
CA ARG A 18 -27.86 23.40 -9.28
C ARG A 18 -28.29 22.48 -8.13
N GLY A 19 -28.71 23.03 -6.98
CA GLY A 19 -29.16 22.26 -5.83
C GLY A 19 -28.05 21.52 -5.08
N GLU A 20 -26.78 21.89 -5.31
CA GLU A 20 -25.64 21.26 -4.67
C GLU A 20 -25.33 21.92 -3.32
N GLY A 21 -26.07 21.51 -2.28
CA GLY A 21 -25.95 22.11 -0.94
C GLY A 21 -24.55 22.05 -0.34
N ALA A 22 -23.77 21.00 -0.64
CA ALA A 22 -22.41 20.84 -0.14
C ALA A 22 -21.42 21.82 -0.76
N THR A 23 -21.49 22.04 -2.08
CA THR A 23 -20.62 23.00 -2.77
C THR A 23 -21.00 24.44 -2.41
N PHE A 24 -22.29 24.71 -2.24
CA PHE A 24 -22.78 25.99 -1.72
C PHE A 24 -22.26 26.29 -0.31
N ALA A 25 -22.40 25.35 0.63
CA ALA A 25 -21.96 25.54 2.02
C ALA A 25 -20.44 25.74 2.10
N LEU A 26 -19.66 25.03 1.29
CA LEU A 26 -18.22 25.18 1.22
C LEU A 26 -17.80 26.54 0.64
N LEU A 27 -18.43 26.97 -0.46
CA LEU A 27 -18.18 28.30 -1.04
C LEU A 27 -18.53 29.42 -0.05
N LEU A 28 -19.65 29.29 0.68
CA LEU A 28 -20.05 30.22 1.72
C LEU A 28 -19.01 30.28 2.85
N ALA A 29 -18.54 29.13 3.33
CA ALA A 29 -17.49 29.06 4.37
C ALA A 29 -16.16 29.69 3.92
N MET A 30 -15.83 29.63 2.63
CA MET A 30 -14.62 30.25 2.08
C MET A 30 -14.70 31.79 1.98
N LEU A 31 -15.92 32.33 1.84
CA LEU A 31 -16.25 33.76 1.75
C LEU A 31 -16.44 34.43 3.11
N GLN A 32 -16.73 33.65 4.17
CA GLN A 32 -16.86 34.18 5.52
C GLN A 32 -15.56 34.84 5.98
N GLN A 33 -15.66 36.07 6.51
CA GLN A 33 -14.52 36.88 6.96
C GLN A 33 -13.91 36.39 8.29
N ASN A 34 -14.54 35.40 8.93
CA ASN A 34 -14.09 34.86 10.20
C ASN A 34 -12.98 33.81 9.96
N LEU A 35 -11.73 34.25 10.08
CA LEU A 35 -10.53 33.45 9.81
C LEU A 35 -10.45 32.15 10.64
N LEU A 36 -11.16 32.09 11.77
CA LEU A 36 -11.17 30.92 12.67
C LEU A 36 -11.98 29.73 12.14
N GLU A 37 -12.91 29.95 11.22
CA GLU A 37 -13.76 28.90 10.66
C GLU A 37 -13.24 28.37 9.32
N ARG A 38 -12.12 28.91 8.82
CA ARG A 38 -11.58 28.50 7.52
C ARG A 38 -10.86 27.15 7.64
N PRO A 39 -11.34 26.07 6.99
CA PRO A 39 -10.60 24.81 6.97
C PRO A 39 -9.29 25.01 6.21
N HIS A 40 -8.18 25.01 6.92
CA HIS A 40 -6.85 24.96 6.32
C HIS A 40 -6.54 23.51 5.98
N LEU A 41 -6.64 23.15 4.70
CA LEU A 41 -6.00 21.95 4.20
C LEU A 41 -4.49 22.20 4.33
N ALA A 42 -3.83 21.46 5.23
CA ALA A 42 -2.39 21.45 5.28
C ALA A 42 -1.89 21.08 3.88
N ARG A 43 -1.30 22.06 3.19
CA ARG A 43 -0.64 21.81 1.92
C ARG A 43 0.49 20.86 2.25
N ASP A 44 0.54 19.69 1.60
CA ASP A 44 1.70 18.80 1.70
C ASP A 44 2.93 19.65 1.43
N GLN A 45 3.65 19.98 2.50
CA GLN A 45 5.00 20.48 2.35
C GLN A 45 5.74 19.29 1.77
N GLN A 46 6.01 19.33 0.47
CA GLN A 46 7.16 18.63 -0.07
C GLN A 46 8.34 19.11 0.75
N LEU A 47 8.69 18.31 1.77
CA LEU A 47 9.91 18.53 2.51
C LEU A 47 11.02 18.61 1.46
N PRO A 48 11.84 19.67 1.47
CA PRO A 48 13.01 19.69 0.61
C PRO A 48 13.78 18.41 0.92
N SER A 49 14.13 17.65 -0.11
CA SER A 49 15.01 16.49 -0.02
C SER A 49 16.39 16.98 0.40
N SER A 50 16.55 17.35 1.67
CA SER A 50 17.85 17.69 2.22
C SER A 50 18.59 16.37 2.40
N SER A 51 19.38 16.03 1.39
CA SER A 51 20.48 15.08 1.49
C SER A 51 21.62 15.65 2.34
N GLN A 52 21.29 16.24 3.50
CA GLN A 52 22.27 16.53 4.53
C GLN A 52 22.20 15.35 5.51
N PRO A 53 23.32 14.67 5.78
CA PRO A 53 23.32 13.63 6.79
C PRO A 53 22.94 14.28 8.12
N LEU A 54 21.76 13.95 8.62
CA LEU A 54 21.36 14.34 9.96
C LEU A 54 22.43 13.74 10.89
N VAL A 55 23.26 14.59 11.49
CA VAL A 55 24.37 14.18 12.39
C VAL A 55 23.84 13.43 13.63
N ALA A 56 22.52 13.31 13.78
CA ALA A 56 21.81 12.60 14.83
C ALA A 56 20.80 11.56 14.30
N ALA A 57 21.00 10.99 13.10
CA ALA A 57 20.21 9.85 12.67
C ALA A 57 20.60 8.63 13.52
N GLY A 58 19.66 8.11 14.31
CA GLY A 58 19.83 6.83 15.01
C GLY A 58 20.08 5.67 14.03
N PRO A 59 20.44 4.48 14.54
CA PRO A 59 20.70 3.33 13.69
C PRO A 59 19.47 3.00 12.81
N VAL A 60 19.73 2.71 11.54
CA VAL A 60 18.67 2.40 10.57
C VAL A 60 18.04 1.06 10.93
N THR A 61 16.71 1.00 10.96
CA THR A 61 15.95 -0.23 11.18
C THR A 61 16.01 -1.11 9.92
N PRO A 62 16.49 -2.36 10.00
CA PRO A 62 16.54 -3.25 8.85
C PRO A 62 15.14 -3.73 8.45
N LEU A 63 14.90 -3.88 7.14
CA LEU A 63 13.61 -4.34 6.62
C LEU A 63 13.42 -5.87 6.76
N LYS A 64 14.53 -6.62 6.77
CA LYS A 64 14.55 -8.08 6.84
C LYS A 64 15.46 -8.55 7.97
N ALA A 65 15.08 -9.66 8.59
CA ALA A 65 15.90 -10.36 9.56
C ALA A 65 17.06 -11.14 8.90
N ASP A 66 18.25 -10.92 9.42
CA ASP A 66 19.48 -11.66 9.15
C ASP A 66 19.88 -12.48 10.38
N ALA A 67 20.86 -13.39 10.23
CA ALA A 67 21.29 -14.29 11.29
C ALA A 67 21.73 -13.56 12.57
N GLU A 68 22.39 -12.40 12.42
CA GLU A 68 22.88 -11.57 13.54
C GLU A 68 21.73 -10.97 14.35
N HIS A 69 20.60 -10.64 13.71
CA HIS A 69 19.44 -10.07 14.39
C HIS A 69 18.78 -11.06 15.37
N TRP A 70 18.85 -12.36 15.08
CA TRP A 70 18.36 -13.39 15.99
C TRP A 70 19.23 -13.50 17.26
N GLN A 71 20.54 -13.37 17.12
CA GLN A 71 21.46 -13.32 18.26
C GLN A 71 21.19 -12.09 19.12
N ASN A 72 21.01 -10.91 18.50
CA ASN A 72 20.68 -9.68 19.21
C ASN A 72 19.34 -9.77 19.96
N GLY A 73 18.35 -10.45 19.36
CA GLY A 73 17.08 -10.75 20.01
C GLY A 73 17.24 -11.65 21.24
N SER A 74 18.12 -12.65 21.19
CA SER A 74 18.41 -13.53 22.34
C SER A 74 19.04 -12.77 23.51
N ILE A 75 19.95 -11.83 23.23
CA ILE A 75 20.59 -10.96 24.24
C ILE A 75 19.53 -10.04 24.87
N HIS A 76 18.68 -9.43 24.05
CA HIS A 76 17.58 -8.59 24.53
C HIS A 76 16.62 -9.37 25.43
N ALA A 77 16.26 -10.60 25.05
CA ALA A 77 15.44 -11.49 25.87
C ALA A 77 16.13 -11.82 27.20
N GLY A 78 17.44 -12.03 27.21
CA GLY A 78 18.23 -12.22 28.42
C GLY A 78 18.15 -11.03 29.38
N TYR A 79 18.26 -9.79 28.88
CA TYR A 79 18.08 -8.59 29.70
C TYR A 79 16.67 -8.47 30.28
N MET A 80 15.65 -8.85 29.51
CA MET A 80 14.26 -8.86 29.99
C MET A 80 14.03 -9.92 31.07
N GLN A 81 14.60 -11.12 30.91
CA GLN A 81 14.53 -12.18 31.92
C GLN A 81 15.20 -11.77 33.24
N GLN A 82 16.29 -11.00 33.16
CA GLN A 82 17.00 -10.46 34.32
C GLN A 82 16.36 -9.18 34.89
N GLN A 83 15.20 -8.76 34.39
CA GLN A 83 14.46 -7.56 34.83
C GLN A 83 15.26 -6.24 34.64
N LEU A 84 16.24 -6.23 33.73
CA LEU A 84 17.08 -5.08 33.41
C LEU A 84 16.46 -4.22 32.30
N THR A 85 15.27 -3.67 32.58
CA THR A 85 14.45 -2.96 31.57
C THR A 85 15.15 -1.77 30.93
N VAL A 86 15.98 -1.04 31.68
CA VAL A 86 16.75 0.12 31.16
C VAL A 86 17.81 -0.35 30.17
N SER A 87 18.57 -1.38 30.54
CA SER A 87 19.59 -1.97 29.67
C SER A 87 18.98 -2.56 28.42
N ALA A 88 17.82 -3.22 28.54
CA ALA A 88 17.11 -3.78 27.40
C ALA A 88 16.61 -2.69 26.44
N ARG A 89 16.06 -1.59 26.96
CA ARG A 89 15.67 -0.43 26.14
C ARG A 89 16.84 0.19 25.40
N LEU A 90 17.95 0.43 26.11
CA LEU A 90 19.17 0.96 25.50
C LEU A 90 19.68 0.01 24.40
N TRP A 91 19.70 -1.30 24.68
CA TRP A 91 20.12 -2.30 23.73
C TRP A 91 19.26 -2.30 22.45
N HIS A 92 17.94 -2.18 22.59
CA HIS A 92 17.01 -2.07 21.47
C HIS A 92 17.21 -0.78 20.67
N CYS A 93 17.47 0.35 21.33
CA CYS A 93 17.77 1.61 20.64
C CYS A 93 19.08 1.55 19.84
N MET A 94 20.07 0.79 20.32
CA MET A 94 21.35 0.61 19.64
C MET A 94 21.30 -0.46 18.55
N HIS A 95 20.45 -1.47 18.72
CA HIS A 95 20.30 -2.61 17.81
C HIS A 95 18.82 -2.79 17.45
N PRO A 96 18.29 -1.97 16.53
CA PRO A 96 16.90 -2.04 16.14
C PRO A 96 16.55 -3.42 15.59
N THR A 97 15.41 -3.95 16.01
CA THR A 97 14.90 -5.22 15.49
C THR A 97 14.37 -5.04 14.07
N PRO A 98 14.52 -6.05 13.20
CA PRO A 98 13.99 -6.00 11.84
C PRO A 98 12.47 -5.90 11.85
N LEU A 99 11.91 -5.17 10.88
CA LEU A 99 10.45 -4.99 10.75
C LEU A 99 9.73 -6.27 10.32
N SER A 100 10.41 -7.13 9.57
CA SER A 100 9.86 -8.38 9.05
C SER A 100 10.94 -9.46 8.96
N VAL A 101 10.50 -10.72 8.98
CA VAL A 101 11.37 -11.87 8.67
C VAL A 101 11.74 -11.86 7.16
N HIS A 102 10.89 -11.26 6.33
CA HIS A 102 11.05 -11.22 4.87
C HIS A 102 10.84 -9.80 4.32
N ASN A 103 11.70 -9.36 3.41
CA ASN A 103 11.55 -8.08 2.70
C ASN A 103 10.73 -8.25 1.41
N ASP A 104 9.50 -8.76 1.53
CA ASP A 104 8.60 -8.93 0.38
C ASP A 104 7.19 -8.45 0.73
N ALA A 105 6.77 -7.33 0.12
CA ALA A 105 5.44 -6.76 0.33
C ALA A 105 4.29 -7.63 -0.23
N ARG A 106 4.62 -8.60 -1.10
CA ARG A 106 3.66 -9.52 -1.73
C ARG A 106 3.65 -10.91 -1.08
N ARG A 107 4.49 -11.12 -0.07
CA ARG A 107 4.53 -12.40 0.62
C ARG A 107 3.30 -12.54 1.49
N LEU A 108 2.60 -13.67 1.33
CA LEU A 108 1.55 -14.13 2.23
C LEU A 108 2.15 -15.13 3.21
N ASP A 109 1.53 -15.24 4.38
CA ASP A 109 1.94 -16.23 5.38
C ASP A 109 1.66 -17.66 4.87
N ASP A 110 2.53 -18.59 5.24
CA ASP A 110 2.51 -19.97 4.74
C ASP A 110 1.20 -20.67 5.16
N GLU A 111 0.67 -20.34 6.36
CA GLU A 111 -0.62 -20.82 6.86
C GLU A 111 -1.80 -20.28 6.04
N VAL A 112 -1.75 -19.00 5.64
CA VAL A 112 -2.78 -18.37 4.82
C VAL A 112 -2.80 -19.00 3.42
N VAL A 113 -1.62 -19.24 2.85
CA VAL A 113 -1.51 -19.95 1.57
C VAL A 113 -2.03 -21.38 1.70
N ALA A 114 -1.69 -22.09 2.78
CA ALA A 114 -2.14 -23.47 3.00
C ALA A 114 -3.67 -23.60 3.10
N ASN A 115 -4.34 -22.60 3.68
CA ASN A 115 -5.80 -22.54 3.81
C ASN A 115 -6.51 -22.19 2.48
N CYS A 116 -5.80 -21.67 1.50
CA CYS A 116 -6.41 -21.33 0.20
C CYS A 116 -6.77 -22.59 -0.61
N ASP A 117 -7.77 -22.45 -1.49
CA ASP A 117 -8.15 -23.48 -2.46
C ASP A 117 -6.95 -23.93 -3.31
N TYR A 118 -6.98 -25.18 -3.77
CA TYR A 118 -5.89 -25.80 -4.51
C TYR A 118 -5.47 -24.99 -5.75
N HIS A 119 -6.43 -24.50 -6.53
CA HIS A 119 -6.16 -23.67 -7.71
C HIS A 119 -5.45 -22.36 -7.35
N THR A 120 -5.86 -21.72 -6.25
CA THR A 120 -5.26 -20.49 -5.74
C THR A 120 -3.84 -20.73 -5.26
N ARG A 121 -3.59 -21.84 -4.54
CA ARG A 121 -2.23 -22.27 -4.15
C ARG A 121 -1.33 -22.51 -5.35
N GLN A 122 -1.81 -23.22 -6.37
CA GLN A 122 -1.05 -23.53 -7.58
C GLN A 122 -0.70 -22.26 -8.38
N ARG A 123 -1.64 -21.30 -8.44
CA ARG A 123 -1.44 -20.00 -9.07
C ARG A 123 -0.44 -19.13 -8.31
N LEU A 124 -0.54 -19.07 -6.97
CA LEU A 124 0.40 -18.35 -6.11
C LEU A 124 1.83 -18.92 -6.19
N ALA A 125 1.96 -20.24 -6.34
CA ALA A 125 3.24 -20.91 -6.55
C ALA A 125 3.85 -20.66 -7.95
N GLY A 126 3.19 -19.89 -8.82
CA GLY A 126 3.68 -19.61 -10.18
C GLY A 126 3.64 -20.81 -11.13
N LYS A 127 3.03 -21.93 -10.72
CA LYS A 127 2.99 -23.19 -11.48
C LYS A 127 1.90 -23.24 -12.55
N VAL A 128 1.00 -22.25 -12.58
CA VAL A 128 -0.02 -22.12 -13.62
C VAL A 128 0.35 -20.97 -14.56
N LYS A 129 1.42 -21.17 -15.32
CA LYS A 129 1.46 -20.65 -16.69
C LYS A 129 1.03 -21.80 -17.59
N SER A 130 -0.26 -22.10 -17.62
CA SER A 130 -0.80 -22.83 -18.76
C SER A 130 -0.95 -21.81 -19.88
N GLU A 131 0.14 -21.51 -20.57
CA GLU A 131 0.00 -21.23 -22.00
C GLU A 131 -0.54 -22.53 -22.57
N LEU A 132 -1.87 -22.64 -22.64
CA LEU A 132 -2.51 -23.70 -23.39
C LEU A 132 -2.07 -23.45 -24.82
N ASP A 133 -1.21 -24.31 -25.33
CA ASP A 133 -0.89 -24.36 -26.75
C ASP A 133 -2.19 -24.82 -27.44
N VAL A 134 -2.98 -23.85 -27.86
CA VAL A 134 -4.25 -24.10 -28.54
C VAL A 134 -3.89 -24.46 -29.97
N ASP A 135 -3.92 -25.75 -30.28
CA ASP A 135 -3.83 -26.22 -31.65
C ASP A 135 -5.15 -25.89 -32.38
N GLU A 136 -5.13 -24.79 -33.14
CA GLU A 136 -6.28 -24.32 -33.92
C GLU A 136 -6.67 -25.28 -35.06
N THR A 137 -5.81 -26.24 -35.42
CA THR A 137 -6.03 -27.15 -36.57
C THR A 137 -6.81 -28.41 -36.21
N GLY A 138 -6.83 -28.84 -34.93
CA GLY A 138 -7.54 -30.04 -34.49
C GLY A 138 -9.07 -29.97 -34.59
N LEU A 139 -9.63 -28.76 -34.75
CA LEU A 139 -11.06 -28.56 -35.02
C LEU A 139 -11.45 -29.00 -36.44
N LEU A 140 -10.54 -28.91 -37.41
CA LEU A 140 -10.81 -29.29 -38.79
C LEU A 140 -11.00 -30.80 -38.94
N ASP A 141 -10.14 -31.58 -38.27
CA ASP A 141 -10.18 -33.05 -38.25
C ASP A 141 -11.48 -33.59 -37.64
N LEU A 142 -12.00 -32.91 -36.60
CA LEU A 142 -13.30 -33.25 -36.01
C LEU A 142 -14.46 -32.99 -36.98
N ILE A 143 -14.40 -31.91 -37.75
CA ILE A 143 -15.45 -31.57 -38.73
C ILE A 143 -15.43 -32.59 -39.88
N GLU A 144 -14.25 -32.97 -40.38
CA GLU A 144 -14.11 -33.99 -41.43
C GLU A 144 -14.57 -35.37 -40.95
N GLY A 145 -14.25 -35.76 -39.71
CA GLY A 145 -14.72 -37.01 -39.11
C GLY A 145 -16.24 -37.09 -38.91
N LEU A 146 -16.92 -35.95 -38.78
CA LEU A 146 -18.38 -35.87 -38.59
C LEU A 146 -19.18 -35.73 -39.90
N GLN A 147 -18.54 -35.35 -41.02
CA GLN A 147 -19.18 -35.31 -42.34
C GLN A 147 -19.81 -36.65 -42.79
N PRO A 148 -19.19 -37.83 -42.62
CA PRO A 148 -19.79 -39.09 -43.04
C PRO A 148 -21.03 -39.48 -42.20
N LEU A 149 -21.15 -38.98 -40.97
CA LEU A 149 -22.32 -39.21 -40.10
C LEU A 149 -23.54 -38.37 -40.49
N ARG A 150 -23.35 -37.29 -41.28
CA ARG A 150 -24.45 -36.42 -41.74
C ARG A 150 -25.09 -36.88 -43.05
N ALA A 151 -24.49 -37.87 -43.71
CA ALA A 151 -24.93 -38.41 -44.99
C ALA A 151 -25.72 -39.75 -44.86
N ALA A 152 -25.95 -40.20 -43.62
CA ALA A 152 -26.84 -41.31 -43.27
C ALA A 152 -28.13 -40.77 -42.63
#